data_AF-A0A7W1MR89-F1
#
_entry.id   AF-A0A7W1MR89-F1
#
_cell.length_a   1.000
_cell.length_b   1.000
_cell.length_c   1.000
_cell.angle_alpha   90.00
_cell.angle_beta   90.00
_cell.angle_gamma   90.00
#
_symmetry.space_group_name_H-M   'P 1'
#
loop_
_entity.id
_entity.type
_entity.pdbx_description
1 polymer ?
#
loop_
_entity_poly.entity_id
_entity_poly.type
_entity_poly.pdbx_seq_one_letter_code
_entity_poly.pdbx_strand_id
1 'polypeptide(L)'
;MAILSVVPGIGAALIWVPAVIYLFVVGETLTATLLLAWCAAVVGTVDNMLRPTLVGKDAKMPDLLILVGTLGGLFLFGPIGFIVGPLVCGLFLTVWEISARRSKTFCRQSEICVPARRRNPGRR
;
A
#
# COMPACT_ATOMS: atom_id res chain seq x y z
N MET A 1 -1.87 22.11 0.65
CA MET A 1 -2.69 21.52 -0.43
C MET A 1 -2.62 19.99 -0.37
N ALA A 2 -3.59 19.43 0.36
CA ALA A 2 -4.19 18.08 0.41
C ALA A 2 -3.45 16.78 0.04
N ILE A 3 -2.35 16.77 -0.72
CA ILE A 3 -1.82 15.53 -1.35
C ILE A 3 -0.73 14.85 -0.49
N LEU A 4 -0.09 15.57 0.43
CA LEU A 4 0.95 15.00 1.30
C LEU A 4 0.42 14.18 2.49
N SER A 5 -0.91 14.15 2.71
CA SER A 5 -1.54 13.50 3.87
C SER A 5 -2.16 12.12 3.57
N VAL A 6 -1.98 11.61 2.33
CA VAL A 6 -2.57 10.36 1.85
C VAL A 6 -1.65 9.15 2.11
N VAL A 7 -0.61 9.32 2.93
CA VAL A 7 0.47 8.32 3.07
C VAL A 7 0.46 7.73 4.49
N PRO A 8 0.12 6.43 4.65
CA PRO A 8 0.38 5.63 5.83
C PRO A 8 1.84 5.78 6.22
N GLY A 9 2.11 5.98 7.51
CA GLY A 9 3.41 6.41 8.05
C GLY A 9 3.35 7.82 8.65
N ILE A 10 2.52 8.74 8.12
CA ILE A 10 2.25 10.04 8.78
C ILE A 10 1.13 9.88 9.82
N GLY A 11 0.16 8.98 9.56
CA GLY A 11 -0.96 8.73 10.46
C GLY A 11 -0.55 8.18 11.83
N ALA A 12 0.50 7.34 11.89
CA ALA A 12 0.99 6.83 13.16
C ALA A 12 1.55 7.98 14.02
N ALA A 13 2.44 8.80 13.46
CA ALA A 13 2.98 9.99 14.11
C ALA A 13 1.89 10.98 14.57
N LEU A 14 0.85 11.17 13.76
CA LEU A 14 -0.30 12.01 14.11
C LEU A 14 -1.10 11.53 15.33
N ILE A 15 -1.08 10.24 15.65
CA ILE A 15 -1.83 9.67 16.78
C ILE A 15 -0.99 9.65 18.06
N TRP A 16 0.27 9.21 18.00
CA TRP A 16 1.08 9.07 19.22
C TRP A 16 1.69 10.39 19.70
N VAL A 17 1.93 11.37 18.81
CA VAL A 17 2.45 12.69 19.21
C VAL A 17 1.49 13.44 20.14
N PRO A 18 0.19 13.60 19.83
CA PRO A 18 -0.78 14.18 20.77
C PRO A 18 -0.93 13.37 22.06
N ALA A 19 -0.85 12.03 21.97
CA ALA A 19 -0.95 11.15 23.14
C ALA A 19 0.23 11.35 24.12
N VAL A 20 1.46 11.48 23.62
CA VAL A 20 2.63 11.79 24.44
C VAL A 20 2.50 13.17 25.08
N ILE A 21 2.06 14.18 24.32
CA ILE A 21 1.85 15.54 24.85
C ILE A 21 0.82 15.54 25.97
N TYR A 22 -0.29 14.81 25.78
CA TYR A 22 -1.31 14.66 26.82
C TYR A 22 -0.75 14.03 28.10
N LEU A 23 0.08 12.99 27.96
CA LEU A 23 0.67 12.31 29.11
C LEU A 23 1.68 13.20 29.87
N PHE A 24 2.40 14.07 29.16
CA PHE A 24 3.22 15.11 29.79
C PHE A 24 2.38 16.13 30.57
N VAL A 25 1.20 16.51 30.05
CA VAL A 25 0.27 17.43 30.74
C VAL A 25 -0.32 16.80 32.01
N VAL A 26 -0.54 15.48 32.03
CA VAL A 26 -1.04 14.74 33.20
C VAL A 26 0.03 14.58 34.29
N GLY A 27 1.30 14.89 34.02
CA GLY A 27 2.40 14.83 34.99
C GLY A 27 3.12 13.46 35.05
N GLU A 28 2.67 12.50 34.25
CA GLU A 28 3.23 11.14 34.12
C GLU A 28 4.45 11.13 33.19
N THR A 29 5.54 11.77 33.64
CA THR A 29 6.75 12.00 32.83
C THR A 29 7.48 10.70 32.46
N LEU A 30 7.51 9.71 33.35
CA LEU A 30 8.19 8.44 33.13
C LEU A 30 7.48 7.63 32.03
N THR A 31 6.15 7.56 32.12
CA THR A 31 5.28 6.90 31.13
C THR A 31 5.33 7.62 29.79
N ALA A 32 5.36 8.97 29.77
CA ALA A 32 5.43 9.76 28.55
C ALA A 32 6.75 9.56 27.80
N THR A 33 7.87 9.49 28.52
CA THR A 33 9.21 9.32 27.95
C THR A 33 9.40 7.92 27.38
N LEU A 34 8.91 6.89 28.09
CA LEU A 34 8.91 5.52 27.60
C LEU A 34 8.04 5.36 26.35
N LEU A 35 6.84 5.94 26.34
CA LEU A 35 5.95 5.90 25.17
C LEU A 35 6.59 6.60 23.96
N LEU A 36 7.22 7.76 24.17
CA LEU A 36 7.92 8.49 23.12
C LEU A 36 9.10 7.70 22.56
N ALA A 37 9.93 7.13 23.43
CA ALA A 37 11.07 6.30 23.02
C ALA A 37 10.61 5.05 22.27
N TRP A 38 9.55 4.39 22.75
CA TRP A 38 8.97 3.21 22.12
C TRP A 38 8.39 3.51 20.74
N CYS A 39 7.56 4.55 20.62
CA CYS A 39 6.99 4.92 19.34
C CYS A 39 8.06 5.41 18.35
N ALA A 40 9.03 6.22 18.78
CA ALA A 40 10.11 6.67 17.91
C ALA A 40 10.98 5.50 17.43
N ALA A 41 11.34 4.57 18.31
CA ALA A 41 12.22 3.45 17.98
C ALA A 41 11.49 2.34 17.22
N VAL A 42 10.32 1.90 17.69
CA VAL A 42 9.62 0.75 17.11
C VAL A 42 8.75 1.17 15.94
N VAL A 43 7.85 2.15 16.13
CA VAL A 43 6.93 2.59 15.07
C VAL A 43 7.71 3.29 13.96
N GLY A 44 8.68 4.13 14.31
CA GLY A 44 9.57 4.78 13.33
C GLY A 44 10.38 3.78 12.50
N THR A 45 10.87 2.68 13.10
CA THR A 45 11.62 1.66 12.36
C THR A 45 10.69 0.76 11.54
N VAL A 46 9.52 0.40 12.07
CA VAL A 46 8.51 -0.37 11.33
C VAL A 46 8.03 0.43 10.13
N ASP A 47 7.64 1.69 10.26
CA ASP A 47 7.17 2.50 9.12
C ASP A 47 8.26 2.75 8.06
N ASN A 48 9.54 2.75 8.45
CA ASN A 48 10.68 2.88 7.53
C ASN A 48 11.12 1.55 6.89
N MET A 49 10.99 0.41 7.55
CA MET A 49 11.39 -0.92 7.05
C MET A 49 10.26 -1.71 6.37
N LEU A 50 9.03 -1.54 6.82
CA LEU A 50 7.86 -2.21 6.26
C LEU A 50 7.60 -1.72 4.83
N ARG A 51 7.89 -0.44 4.55
CA ARG A 51 7.72 0.17 3.23
C ARG A 51 8.57 -0.48 2.12
N PRO A 52 9.90 -0.65 2.25
CA PRO A 52 10.70 -1.32 1.21
C PRO A 52 10.48 -2.84 1.16
N THR A 53 10.14 -3.49 2.27
CA THR A 53 10.05 -4.96 2.35
C THR A 53 8.69 -5.50 1.90
N LEU A 54 7.58 -4.78 2.12
CA LEU A 54 6.26 -5.14 1.56
C LEU A 54 6.04 -4.60 0.14
N VAL A 55 6.67 -3.47 -0.23
CA VAL A 55 6.59 -2.91 -1.60
C VAL A 55 7.67 -3.53 -2.48
N GLY A 56 7.54 -4.83 -2.71
CA GLY A 56 8.12 -5.48 -3.88
C GLY A 56 7.70 -4.72 -5.14
N LYS A 57 8.66 -4.53 -6.04
CA LYS A 57 8.73 -3.50 -7.09
C LYS A 57 7.60 -3.41 -8.14
N ASP A 58 6.54 -4.23 -8.14
CA ASP A 58 5.70 -4.37 -9.36
C ASP A 58 4.17 -4.45 -9.19
N ALA A 59 3.61 -4.33 -7.98
CA ALA A 59 2.14 -4.35 -7.78
C ALA A 59 1.70 -3.42 -6.64
N LYS A 60 2.09 -2.15 -6.74
CA LYS A 60 1.83 -1.16 -5.69
C LYS A 60 0.35 -0.78 -5.72
N MET A 61 -0.49 -1.46 -4.93
CA MET A 61 -1.86 -1.00 -4.67
C MET A 61 -1.77 0.48 -4.29
N PRO A 62 -2.36 1.39 -5.07
CA PRO A 62 -2.23 2.81 -4.81
C PRO A 62 -2.75 3.10 -3.41
N ASP A 63 -1.98 3.83 -2.61
CA ASP A 63 -2.34 4.14 -1.24
C ASP A 63 -3.70 4.87 -1.13
N LEU A 64 -3.96 5.70 -2.15
CA LEU A 64 -5.24 6.35 -2.39
C LEU A 64 -6.42 5.37 -2.44
N LEU A 65 -6.20 4.17 -2.95
CA LEU A 65 -7.21 3.13 -3.08
C LEU A 65 -7.52 2.47 -1.73
N ILE A 66 -6.53 2.38 -0.84
CA ILE A 66 -6.72 1.95 0.56
C ILE A 66 -7.52 3.02 1.31
N LEU A 67 -7.17 4.30 1.15
CA LEU A 67 -7.90 5.42 1.74
C LEU A 67 -9.36 5.48 1.28
N VAL A 68 -9.58 5.37 -0.03
CA VAL A 68 -10.94 5.34 -0.61
C VAL A 68 -11.69 4.10 -0.14
N GLY A 69 -11.04 2.93 -0.05
CA GLY A 69 -11.63 1.70 0.47
C GLY A 69 -12.04 1.83 1.93
N THR A 70 -11.19 2.39 2.80
CA THR A 70 -11.51 2.60 4.23
C THR A 70 -12.63 3.63 4.41
N LEU A 71 -12.52 4.80 3.79
CA LEU A 71 -13.54 5.86 3.92
C LEU A 71 -14.88 5.45 3.31
N GLY A 72 -14.87 4.82 2.13
CA GLY A 72 -16.06 4.31 1.47
C GLY A 72 -16.70 3.15 2.22
N GLY A 73 -15.88 2.22 2.74
CA GLY A 73 -16.35 1.13 3.59
C GLY A 73 -16.99 1.64 4.88
N LEU A 74 -16.36 2.61 5.55
CA LEU A 74 -16.87 3.23 6.76
C LEU A 74 -18.24 3.91 6.54
N PHE A 75 -18.43 4.57 5.39
CA PHE A 75 -19.70 5.19 5.02
C PHE A 75 -20.82 4.17 4.73
N LEU A 76 -20.49 3.05 4.09
CA LEU A 76 -21.47 2.04 3.67
C LEU A 76 -21.84 1.04 4.77
N PHE A 77 -20.86 0.63 5.58
CA PHE A 77 -20.99 -0.46 6.56
C PHE A 77 -20.72 -0.02 8.00
N GLY A 78 -20.51 1.27 8.26
CA GLY A 78 -20.17 1.78 9.58
C GLY A 78 -18.81 1.28 10.07
N PRO A 79 -18.58 1.12 11.39
CA PRO A 79 -17.27 0.79 11.96
C PRO A 79 -16.63 -0.49 11.38
N ILE A 80 -17.44 -1.49 11.05
CA ILE A 80 -17.01 -2.76 10.44
C ILE A 80 -16.43 -2.52 9.03
N GLY A 81 -16.93 -1.50 8.35
CA GLY A 81 -16.49 -1.08 7.03
C GLY A 81 -15.03 -0.66 6.95
N PHE A 82 -14.39 -0.31 8.07
CA PHE A 82 -12.95 -0.02 8.12
C PHE A 82 -12.11 -1.24 7.70
N ILE A 83 -12.51 -2.44 8.12
CA ILE A 83 -11.81 -3.69 7.79
C ILE A 83 -12.26 -4.17 6.41
N VAL A 84 -13.56 -4.16 6.17
CA VAL A 84 -14.17 -4.73 4.96
C VAL A 84 -13.79 -3.94 3.70
N GLY A 85 -13.70 -2.61 3.79
CA GLY A 85 -13.44 -1.73 2.65
C GLY A 85 -12.13 -2.03 1.91
N PRO A 86 -10.96 -1.93 2.57
CA PRO A 86 -9.68 -2.29 1.96
C PRO A 86 -9.59 -3.74 1.49
N LEU A 87 -10.26 -4.66 2.21
CA LEU A 87 -10.31 -6.08 1.86
C LEU A 87 -10.97 -6.30 0.50
N VAL A 88 -12.13 -5.68 0.28
CA VAL A 88 -12.87 -5.76 -0.99
C VAL A 88 -12.09 -5.10 -2.12
N CYS A 89 -11.50 -3.92 -1.86
CA CYS A 89 -10.66 -3.23 -2.82
C CYS A 89 -9.42 -4.06 -3.23
N GLY A 90 -8.77 -4.72 -2.27
CA GLY A 90 -7.62 -5.59 -2.54
C GLY A 90 -8.00 -6.82 -3.36
N LEU A 91 -9.16 -7.41 -3.08
CA LEU A 91 -9.70 -8.53 -3.87
C LEU A 91 -10.03 -8.11 -5.30
N PHE A 92 -10.66 -6.94 -5.46
CA PHE A 92 -10.97 -6.38 -6.78
C PHE A 92 -9.69 -6.17 -7.60
N LEU A 93 -8.65 -5.56 -7.00
CA LEU A 93 -7.37 -5.35 -7.68
C LEU A 93 -6.67 -6.65 -8.06
N THR A 94 -6.70 -7.67 -7.20
CA THR A 94 -6.09 -8.97 -7.51
C THR A 94 -6.81 -9.66 -8.67
N VAL A 95 -8.14 -9.66 -8.69
CA VAL A 95 -8.92 -10.19 -9.82
C VAL A 95 -8.65 -9.40 -11.10
N TRP A 96 -8.57 -8.07 -11.00
CA TRP A 96 -8.26 -7.19 -12.12
C TRP A 96 -6.87 -7.48 -12.69
N GLU A 97 -5.86 -7.65 -11.85
CA GLU A 97 -4.50 -7.99 -12.27
C GLU A 97 -4.43 -9.35 -12.96
N ILE A 98 -5.10 -10.37 -12.42
CA ILE A 98 -5.16 -11.70 -13.04
C ILE A 98 -5.79 -11.62 -14.43
N SER A 99 -6.87 -10.84 -14.56
CA SER A 99 -7.57 -10.62 -15.83
C SER A 99 -6.73 -9.81 -16.83
N ALA A 100 -6.02 -8.78 -16.36
CA ALA A 100 -5.12 -7.96 -17.17
C ALA A 100 -3.90 -8.76 -17.67
N ARG A 101 -3.34 -9.66 -16.83
CA ARG A 101 -2.26 -10.57 -17.23
C ARG A 101 -2.72 -11.53 -18.32
N ARG A 102 -3.95 -12.07 -18.21
CA ARG A 102 -4.53 -12.98 -19.23
C ARG A 102 -4.61 -12.33 -20.62
N SER A 103 -4.88 -11.03 -20.70
CA SER A 103 -4.92 -10.29 -21.97
C SER A 103 -3.52 -10.13 -22.62
N LYS A 104 -2.46 -9.97 -21.83
CA LYS A 104 -1.08 -9.87 -22.35
C LYS A 104 -0.51 -11.21 -22.77
N THR A 105 -0.87 -12.30 -22.08
CA THR A 105 -0.47 -13.67 -22.49
C THR A 105 -1.07 -14.03 -23.85
N PHE A 106 -2.30 -13.58 -24.15
CA PHE A 106 -2.90 -13.77 -25.47
C PHE A 106 -2.12 -13.07 -26.60
N CYS A 107 -1.61 -11.85 -26.34
CA CYS A 107 -0.78 -11.10 -27.30
C CYS A 107 0.64 -11.69 -27.47
N ARG A 108 1.21 -12.31 -26.42
CA ARG A 108 2.51 -13.00 -26.51
C ARG A 108 2.40 -14.39 -27.16
N GLN A 109 1.24 -15.03 -27.05
CA GLN A 109 0.94 -16.28 -27.75
C GLN A 109 0.62 -16.03 -29.24
N SER A 110 0.17 -14.83 -29.64
CA SER A 110 0.05 -14.48 -31.06
C SER A 110 1.40 -14.28 -31.78
N GLU A 111 2.52 -14.03 -31.09
CA GLU A 111 3.85 -14.12 -31.71
C GLU A 111 4.28 -15.58 -31.98
N ILE A 112 3.57 -16.57 -31.42
CA ILE A 112 3.77 -18.00 -31.74
C ILE A 112 3.03 -18.37 -33.04
N CYS A 113 2.18 -17.47 -33.56
CA CYS A 113 1.56 -17.59 -34.88
C CYS A 113 2.26 -16.70 -35.94
N VAL A 114 3.60 -16.69 -35.96
CA VAL A 114 4.36 -16.36 -37.17
C VAL A 114 4.93 -17.65 -37.76
N PRO A 115 4.17 -18.38 -38.59
CA PRO A 115 4.75 -19.45 -39.39
C PRO A 115 5.49 -18.85 -40.60
N ALA A 116 6.82 -18.93 -40.55
CA ALA A 116 7.75 -19.05 -41.67
C ALA A 116 7.97 -17.87 -42.66
N ARG A 117 9.21 -17.87 -43.21
CA ARG A 117 9.83 -17.08 -44.30
C ARG A 117 10.37 -15.69 -43.93
N ARG A 118 11.64 -15.34 -44.17
CA ARG A 118 12.63 -15.79 -45.18
C ARG A 118 14.03 -15.83 -44.55
N ARG A 119 14.78 -16.93 -44.69
CA ARG A 119 15.85 -17.10 -45.70
C ARG A 119 16.73 -15.84 -45.84
N ASN A 120 17.89 -15.82 -45.16
CA ASN A 120 19.01 -15.01 -45.62
C ASN A 120 20.15 -15.93 -46.10
N PRO A 121 20.34 -16.07 -47.43
CA PRO A 121 21.54 -16.67 -47.99
C PRO A 121 22.57 -15.56 -48.26
N GLY A 122 23.65 -15.52 -47.48
CA GLY A 122 24.94 -14.91 -47.86
C GLY A 122 25.09 -13.37 -47.80
N ARG A 123 26.09 -12.92 -47.02
CA ARG A 123 26.93 -11.68 -47.10
C ARG A 123 27.32 -11.32 -45.65
N ARG A 124 28.57 -11.35 -45.19
CA ARG A 124 29.92 -11.43 -45.77
C ARG A 124 30.80 -12.25 -44.83
#